data_AF-A0A812X862-F1
#
_entry.id   AF-A0A812X862-F1
#
_cell.length_a   1.000
_cell.length_b   1.000
_cell.length_c   1.000
_cell.angle_alpha   90.00
_cell.angle_beta   90.00
_cell.angle_gamma   90.00
#
_symmetry.space_group_name_H-M   'P 1'
#
loop_
_entity.id
_entity.type
_entity.pdbx_description
1 polymer ?
#
loop_
_entity_poly.entity_id
_entity_poly.type
_entity_poly.pdbx_seq_one_letter_code
_entity_poly.pdbx_strand_id
1 'polypeptide(L)'
;MSDSRHVQQWLVAYMENYQKPPEHAQQLCAFARHRGAHLMYRVVRDAMRDATSESAQSMNARNDSREFDGDPGGQGHGDAATKGDRASSPDADWKSGLHPIPVLRRLRSEIKGTNSDRSIRMTLRRASSVPRSYRGDSSEGRTAECQPLVEPRLSTHILTQTYQAVAKQLLAHEAAVRASESIERFGKNLNHSHPDLMAQSTTCMICFENTECVRSAAQLCVDRGCEGWFCTCCLAQYFENIIQETPFAVPTLRCPGCKGFVPPSCWRKYVKAETLLKWQGNAENLLSLRCGACDEPGSLLFPGTPSDSRECLAREAFGSQAQDPTEAAELEQSWCQYERGEMSAGSLLDVLLTTWHPGYHDQIDQNDGKAPDKFWDRFQAAANLIEDAGLRAVLQLSVLRRFPKTATLCCNEPHCFKCKVTTHHEGTSCEEMQEQQSEMEDGVQFCPSCGVATMKSEGCNHMICLCGEDWTWDGPED
;
A
#
# COMPACT_ATOMS: atom_id res chain seq x y z
N MET A 1 18.90 8.34 -7.33
CA MET A 1 20.39 8.42 -7.16
C MET A 1 21.16 8.71 -8.46
N SER A 2 20.73 8.22 -9.63
CA SER A 2 21.33 8.59 -10.93
C SER A 2 21.22 10.10 -11.23
N ASP A 3 20.07 10.72 -10.95
CA ASP A 3 19.76 12.04 -11.53
C ASP A 3 20.49 13.23 -10.89
N SER A 4 20.78 13.18 -9.58
CA SER A 4 21.54 14.25 -8.92
C SER A 4 23.00 14.34 -9.40
N ARG A 5 23.62 13.21 -9.78
CA ARG A 5 24.99 13.22 -10.34
C ARG A 5 25.02 13.85 -11.72
N HIS A 6 23.97 13.64 -12.51
CA HIS A 6 23.85 14.21 -13.85
C HIS A 6 23.72 15.74 -13.80
N VAL A 7 22.89 16.30 -12.92
CA VAL A 7 22.76 17.77 -12.78
C VAL A 7 24.08 18.42 -12.38
N GLN A 8 24.82 17.81 -11.46
CA GLN A 8 26.14 18.31 -11.05
C GLN A 8 27.17 18.24 -12.19
N GLN A 9 27.17 17.16 -12.98
CA GLN A 9 28.00 17.05 -14.19
C GLN A 9 27.64 18.11 -15.24
N TRP A 10 26.35 18.41 -15.42
CA TRP A 10 25.91 19.47 -16.34
C TRP A 10 26.30 20.86 -15.86
N LEU A 11 26.25 21.12 -14.57
CA LEU A 11 26.69 22.39 -13.99
C LEU A 11 28.20 22.58 -14.18
N VAL A 12 29.00 21.53 -13.94
CA VAL A 12 30.44 21.54 -14.20
C VAL A 12 30.70 21.78 -15.68
N ALA A 13 30.07 21.02 -16.57
CA ALA A 13 30.23 21.19 -18.02
C ALA A 13 29.76 22.57 -18.54
N TYR A 14 28.74 23.17 -17.90
CA TYR A 14 28.29 24.53 -18.20
C TYR A 14 29.35 25.54 -17.78
N MET A 15 29.85 25.43 -16.55
CA MET A 15 30.85 26.33 -16.00
C MET A 15 32.19 26.22 -16.73
N GLU A 16 32.59 25.04 -17.18
CA GLU A 16 33.77 24.82 -18.03
C GLU A 16 33.65 25.54 -19.38
N ASN A 17 32.48 25.45 -20.03
CA ASN A 17 32.29 26.08 -21.35
C ASN A 17 32.12 27.59 -21.29
N TYR A 18 31.40 28.11 -20.30
CA TYR A 18 31.03 29.51 -20.25
C TYR A 18 31.87 30.33 -19.27
N GLN A 19 32.74 29.69 -18.48
CA GLN A 19 33.59 30.32 -17.45
C GLN A 19 32.81 31.17 -16.44
N LYS A 20 31.50 30.94 -16.34
CA LYS A 20 30.60 31.58 -15.38
C LYS A 20 29.46 30.63 -15.01
N PRO A 21 28.93 30.70 -13.79
CA PRO A 21 27.75 29.93 -13.42
C PRO A 21 26.53 30.38 -14.25
N PRO A 22 25.54 29.50 -14.48
CA PRO A 22 24.31 29.90 -15.14
C PRO A 22 23.58 30.93 -14.26
N GLU A 23 23.17 32.05 -14.87
CA GLU A 23 22.47 33.15 -14.19
C GLU A 23 21.00 32.77 -13.89
N HIS A 24 20.46 31.82 -14.65
CA HIS A 24 19.10 31.32 -14.45
C HIS A 24 18.94 29.91 -15.03
N ALA A 25 17.93 29.18 -14.56
CA ALA A 25 17.65 27.79 -14.92
C ALA A 25 17.61 27.54 -16.44
N GLN A 26 17.02 28.49 -17.19
CA GLN A 26 16.87 28.36 -18.63
C GLN A 26 18.22 28.31 -19.36
N GLN A 27 19.31 28.86 -18.78
CA GLN A 27 20.65 28.75 -19.37
C GLN A 27 21.17 27.32 -19.27
N LEU A 28 21.04 26.68 -18.10
CA LEU A 28 21.45 25.29 -17.91
C LEU A 28 20.58 24.33 -18.74
N CYS A 29 19.26 24.60 -18.82
CA CYS A 29 18.35 23.85 -19.67
C CYS A 29 18.66 24.00 -21.17
N ALA A 30 18.97 25.21 -21.62
CA ALA A 30 19.37 25.46 -23.01
C ALA A 30 20.68 24.73 -23.32
N PHE A 31 21.63 24.75 -22.39
CA PHE A 31 22.91 24.05 -22.51
C PHE A 31 22.75 22.53 -22.59
N ALA A 32 21.96 21.92 -21.71
CA ALA A 32 21.67 20.47 -21.76
C ALA A 32 20.95 20.08 -23.06
N ARG A 33 20.03 20.93 -23.55
CA ARG A 33 19.34 20.73 -24.83
C ARG A 33 20.29 20.82 -26.02
N HIS A 34 21.25 21.75 -26.01
CA HIS A 34 22.28 21.86 -27.04
C HIS A 34 23.22 20.66 -27.10
N ARG A 35 23.34 19.88 -26.02
CA ARG A 35 24.11 18.64 -25.98
C ARG A 35 23.27 17.35 -26.08
N GLY A 36 22.01 17.47 -26.53
CA GLY A 36 21.17 16.30 -26.88
C GLY A 36 20.43 15.62 -25.72
N ALA A 37 20.39 16.21 -24.51
CA ALA A 37 19.78 15.58 -23.33
C ALA A 37 18.30 15.99 -23.12
N HIS A 38 17.39 15.51 -23.98
CA HIS A 38 15.97 15.93 -23.98
C HIS A 38 15.13 15.42 -22.79
N LEU A 39 15.43 14.27 -22.20
CA LEU A 39 14.70 13.72 -21.03
C LEU A 39 14.95 14.54 -19.75
N MET A 40 16.15 15.09 -19.59
CA MET A 40 16.56 15.90 -18.43
C MET A 40 15.98 17.32 -18.44
N TYR A 41 15.55 17.81 -19.60
CA TYR A 41 14.85 19.10 -19.74
C TYR A 41 13.58 19.16 -18.88
N ARG A 42 12.83 18.06 -18.79
CA ARG A 42 11.60 17.99 -18.00
C ARG A 42 11.90 18.03 -16.50
N VAL A 43 12.88 17.25 -16.06
CA VAL A 43 13.30 17.16 -14.65
C VAL A 43 13.82 18.50 -14.12
N VAL A 44 14.73 19.17 -14.86
CA VAL A 44 15.29 20.47 -14.42
C VAL A 44 14.24 21.58 -14.48
N ARG A 45 13.35 21.57 -15.48
CA ARG A 45 12.29 22.57 -15.61
C ARG A 45 11.24 22.43 -14.52
N ASP A 46 10.83 21.22 -14.20
CA ASP A 46 9.77 20.98 -13.21
C ASP A 46 10.31 21.30 -11.79
N ALA A 47 11.54 20.87 -11.44
CA ALA A 47 12.20 21.23 -10.18
C ALA A 47 12.39 22.75 -9.94
N MET A 48 12.65 23.52 -11.01
CA MET A 48 12.84 24.99 -10.92
C MET A 48 11.50 25.76 -10.91
N ARG A 49 10.45 25.19 -11.49
CA ARG A 49 9.09 25.77 -11.47
C ARG A 49 8.50 25.70 -10.07
N ASP A 50 8.75 24.61 -9.36
CA ASP A 50 8.28 24.42 -7.99
C ASP A 50 8.98 25.39 -7.01
N ALA A 51 10.29 25.58 -7.16
CA ALA A 51 11.07 26.55 -6.37
C ALA A 51 10.65 28.03 -6.59
N THR A 52 10.12 28.36 -7.76
CA THR A 52 9.61 29.72 -8.05
C THR A 52 8.15 29.92 -7.61
N SER A 53 7.33 28.85 -7.55
CA SER A 53 5.97 28.91 -7.00
C SER A 53 5.93 29.00 -5.47
N GLU A 54 6.85 28.35 -4.75
CA GLU A 54 6.93 28.45 -3.28
C GLU A 54 7.31 29.87 -2.82
N SER A 55 8.16 30.56 -3.57
CA SER A 55 8.51 31.96 -3.32
C SER A 55 7.32 32.93 -3.55
N ALA A 56 6.43 32.60 -4.50
CA ALA A 56 5.20 33.35 -4.76
C ALA A 56 4.08 33.04 -3.76
N GLN A 57 3.98 31.81 -3.26
CA GLN A 57 3.00 31.41 -2.23
C GLN A 57 3.36 31.95 -0.85
N SER A 58 4.65 32.04 -0.50
CA SER A 58 5.14 32.69 0.72
C SER A 58 4.80 34.19 0.80
N MET A 59 4.67 34.87 -0.36
CA MET A 59 4.19 36.26 -0.44
C MET A 59 2.66 36.40 -0.34
N ASN A 60 1.89 35.38 -0.73
CA ASN A 60 0.42 35.41 -0.68
C ASN A 60 -0.16 34.94 0.67
N ALA A 61 0.56 34.09 1.43
CA ALA A 61 0.10 33.59 2.73
C ALA A 61 0.08 34.65 3.86
N ARG A 62 0.58 35.87 3.62
CA ARG A 62 0.52 36.98 4.59
C ARG A 62 -0.75 37.84 4.52
N ASN A 63 -1.66 37.60 3.57
CA ASN A 63 -2.80 38.50 3.32
C ASN A 63 -4.19 37.91 3.61
N ASP A 64 -4.29 36.69 4.12
CA ASP A 64 -5.59 36.01 4.30
C ASP A 64 -5.84 35.60 5.76
N SER A 65 -6.01 36.61 6.62
CA SER A 65 -6.51 36.42 7.99
C SER A 65 -7.42 37.58 8.35
N ARG A 66 -8.68 37.51 7.91
CA ARG A 66 -9.79 38.25 8.51
C ARG A 66 -11.02 37.36 8.61
N GLU A 67 -11.44 37.21 9.85
CA GLU A 67 -12.58 36.47 10.36
C GLU A 67 -13.90 36.87 9.70
N PHE A 68 -14.79 35.89 9.54
CA PHE A 68 -16.22 36.13 9.38
C PHE A 68 -16.99 35.01 10.10
N ASP A 69 -17.48 35.32 11.30
CA ASP A 69 -18.44 34.52 12.04
C ASP A 69 -19.82 34.60 11.36
N GLY A 70 -20.39 33.43 11.04
CA GLY A 70 -21.69 33.31 10.39
C GLY A 70 -22.41 32.04 10.85
N ASP A 71 -23.22 32.20 11.87
CA ASP A 71 -24.21 31.28 12.45
C ASP A 71 -25.26 30.82 11.42
N PRO A 72 -25.75 29.56 11.46
CA PRO A 72 -27.05 29.25 10.88
C PRO A 72 -27.97 28.56 11.89
N GLY A 73 -28.92 29.32 12.42
CA GLY A 73 -30.18 28.82 12.93
C GLY A 73 -31.20 28.65 11.78
N GLY A 74 -31.97 27.56 11.81
CA GLY A 74 -33.06 27.36 10.84
C GLY A 74 -33.77 26.02 10.95
N GLN A 75 -34.62 25.88 11.98
CA GLN A 75 -35.58 24.78 12.14
C GLN A 75 -36.66 24.82 11.05
N GLY A 76 -37.01 23.67 10.50
CA GLY A 76 -38.16 23.49 9.59
C GLY A 76 -38.90 22.19 9.90
N HIS A 77 -40.02 22.32 10.60
CA HIS A 77 -41.03 21.29 10.81
C HIS A 77 -41.75 20.91 9.51
N GLY A 78 -42.16 19.65 9.37
CA GLY A 78 -43.05 19.18 8.32
C GLY A 78 -43.57 17.77 8.57
N ASP A 79 -44.59 17.65 9.43
CA ASP A 79 -45.44 16.46 9.56
C ASP A 79 -46.45 16.40 8.40
N ALA A 80 -46.65 15.22 7.81
CA ALA A 80 -47.96 14.79 7.27
C ALA A 80 -47.98 13.28 7.00
N ALA A 81 -48.91 12.62 7.67
CA ALA A 81 -49.28 11.22 7.53
C ALA A 81 -50.01 10.91 6.20
N THR A 82 -49.99 9.64 5.76
CA THR A 82 -51.22 8.82 5.63
C THR A 82 -50.93 7.37 5.24
N LYS A 83 -51.78 6.49 5.79
CA LYS A 83 -51.92 5.04 5.62
C LYS A 83 -52.43 4.65 4.23
N GLY A 84 -52.18 3.41 3.83
CA GLY A 84 -52.95 2.73 2.77
C GLY A 84 -52.53 1.28 2.54
N ASP A 85 -53.32 0.35 3.08
CA ASP A 85 -53.26 -1.10 2.88
C ASP A 85 -53.54 -1.54 1.42
N ARG A 86 -52.89 -2.62 0.95
CA ARG A 86 -53.52 -3.90 0.49
C ARG A 86 -52.64 -4.70 -0.50
N ALA A 87 -52.32 -5.93 -0.06
CA ALA A 87 -52.44 -7.23 -0.73
C ALA A 87 -52.29 -7.38 -2.26
N SER A 88 -51.45 -8.36 -2.65
CA SER A 88 -51.74 -9.53 -3.53
C SER A 88 -50.70 -9.76 -4.64
N SER A 89 -49.91 -10.82 -4.44
CA SER A 89 -49.44 -11.83 -5.41
C SER A 89 -48.65 -11.50 -6.70
N PRO A 90 -47.92 -12.50 -7.24
CA PRO A 90 -46.67 -12.31 -7.98
C PRO A 90 -46.86 -12.46 -9.49
N ASP A 91 -45.94 -11.90 -10.27
CA ASP A 91 -45.26 -12.59 -11.38
C ASP A 91 -44.32 -11.65 -12.15
N ALA A 92 -43.23 -12.26 -12.62
CA ALA A 92 -42.44 -11.92 -13.80
C ALA A 92 -41.40 -10.77 -13.77
N ASP A 93 -40.20 -11.17 -14.20
CA ASP A 93 -39.31 -10.47 -15.13
C ASP A 93 -38.95 -8.99 -14.87
N TRP A 94 -37.67 -8.76 -14.56
CA TRP A 94 -37.02 -7.51 -14.94
C TRP A 94 -35.72 -7.74 -15.71
N LYS A 95 -35.82 -7.49 -17.02
CA LYS A 95 -34.73 -7.03 -17.87
C LYS A 95 -34.35 -5.60 -17.50
N SER A 96 -33.03 -5.39 -17.44
CA SER A 96 -32.28 -4.33 -18.11
C SER A 96 -32.93 -2.96 -18.35
N GLY A 97 -32.28 -1.92 -17.80
CA GLY A 97 -32.05 -0.68 -18.54
C GLY A 97 -32.32 0.59 -17.74
N LEU A 98 -31.27 1.32 -17.40
CA LEU A 98 -31.27 2.79 -17.50
C LEU A 98 -29.87 3.27 -17.93
N HIS A 99 -29.90 4.05 -19.00
CA HIS A 99 -28.80 4.65 -19.76
C HIS A 99 -28.47 6.08 -19.23
N PRO A 100 -27.41 6.74 -19.74
CA PRO A 100 -26.66 7.78 -19.05
C PRO A 100 -27.12 9.20 -19.40
N ILE A 101 -26.64 10.20 -18.66
CA ILE A 101 -26.69 11.62 -19.06
C ILE A 101 -25.27 12.21 -19.04
N PRO A 102 -24.83 12.87 -20.14
CA PRO A 102 -23.52 13.50 -20.30
C PRO A 102 -23.58 15.02 -20.02
N VAL A 103 -22.43 15.71 -19.98
CA VAL A 103 -22.17 16.99 -20.69
C VAL A 103 -20.75 17.51 -20.40
N LEU A 104 -20.05 17.91 -21.47
CA LEU A 104 -18.76 18.61 -21.49
C LEU A 104 -18.92 20.04 -22.08
N ARG A 105 -17.94 20.90 -21.74
CA ARG A 105 -17.55 22.22 -22.33
C ARG A 105 -18.44 23.42 -21.95
N ARG A 106 -17.91 24.63 -21.69
CA ARG A 106 -16.93 25.41 -22.49
C ARG A 106 -16.34 26.60 -21.71
N LEU A 107 -15.13 27.01 -22.13
CA LEU A 107 -14.39 28.22 -21.74
C LEU A 107 -14.88 29.49 -22.49
N ARG A 108 -14.64 30.66 -21.85
CA ARG A 108 -14.17 31.98 -22.37
C ARG A 108 -15.13 33.20 -22.41
N SER A 109 -14.48 34.36 -22.19
CA SER A 109 -14.86 35.79 -22.36
C SER A 109 -15.57 36.40 -21.14
N GLU A 110 -15.33 37.64 -20.69
CA GLU A 110 -14.68 38.80 -21.30
C GLU A 110 -14.33 39.87 -20.25
N ILE A 111 -13.43 40.78 -20.62
CA ILE A 111 -12.94 41.97 -19.89
C ILE A 111 -13.92 43.14 -20.06
N LYS A 112 -14.16 43.91 -18.99
CA LYS A 112 -14.46 45.37 -18.88
C LYS A 112 -15.07 45.60 -17.47
N GLY A 113 -14.65 46.47 -16.56
CA GLY A 113 -13.80 47.65 -16.58
C GLY A 113 -14.54 48.75 -15.81
N THR A 114 -13.99 49.32 -14.73
CA THR A 114 -14.15 50.73 -14.29
C THR A 114 -13.37 51.05 -13.01
N ASN A 115 -12.59 52.12 -13.10
CA ASN A 115 -12.07 53.06 -12.09
C ASN A 115 -12.53 52.92 -10.62
N SER A 116 -11.58 53.02 -9.67
CA SER A 116 -11.21 54.31 -9.04
C SER A 116 -10.11 54.16 -7.96
N ASP A 117 -9.00 54.85 -8.18
CA ASP A 117 -8.32 55.76 -7.25
C ASP A 117 -8.04 55.32 -5.78
N ARG A 118 -6.76 55.05 -5.46
CA ARG A 118 -6.00 55.83 -4.45
C ARG A 118 -4.52 55.44 -4.39
N SER A 119 -3.71 56.45 -4.68
CA SER A 119 -2.29 56.66 -4.37
C SER A 119 -1.73 55.95 -3.13
N ILE A 120 -0.53 55.35 -3.25
CA ILE A 120 0.63 55.62 -2.37
C ILE A 120 1.93 55.49 -3.20
N ARG A 121 2.72 56.58 -3.20
CA ARG A 121 4.09 56.70 -3.72
C ARG A 121 5.07 55.97 -2.82
N MET A 122 6.04 55.25 -3.40
CA MET A 122 7.41 55.27 -2.91
C MET A 122 8.40 55.41 -4.07
N THR A 123 9.23 56.43 -3.95
CA THR A 123 10.17 56.98 -4.91
C THR A 123 11.49 56.21 -4.93
N LEU A 124 11.87 55.65 -6.08
CA LEU A 124 13.25 55.31 -6.41
C LEU A 124 13.93 56.53 -7.05
N ARG A 125 14.95 57.08 -6.38
CA ARG A 125 15.81 58.14 -6.92
C ARG A 125 16.69 57.56 -8.04
N ARG A 126 16.46 57.99 -9.28
CA ARG A 126 17.45 57.93 -10.36
C ARG A 126 18.37 59.15 -10.24
N ALA A 127 19.67 58.91 -10.16
CA ALA A 127 20.67 59.92 -10.45
C ALA A 127 21.02 59.83 -11.95
N SER A 128 20.77 60.91 -12.68
CA SER A 128 21.30 61.12 -14.03
C SER A 128 21.45 62.62 -14.23
N SER A 129 22.68 63.11 -14.27
CA SER A 129 22.99 64.39 -14.92
C SER A 129 24.44 64.38 -15.37
N VAL A 130 24.61 64.28 -16.68
CA VAL A 130 25.79 64.71 -17.44
C VAL A 130 25.75 66.23 -17.57
N PRO A 131 26.91 66.92 -17.51
CA PRO A 131 27.09 68.16 -18.26
C PRO A 131 28.14 68.00 -19.36
N ARG A 132 27.87 68.69 -20.47
CA ARG A 132 28.64 68.71 -21.71
C ARG A 132 29.51 69.97 -21.76
N SER A 133 30.67 69.84 -22.41
CA SER A 133 31.49 70.90 -23.05
C SER A 133 32.46 71.71 -22.18
N TYR A 134 33.76 71.42 -22.36
CA TYR A 134 34.77 72.45 -22.60
C TYR A 134 35.87 71.90 -23.52
N ARG A 135 36.20 72.66 -24.57
CA ARG A 135 37.35 72.46 -25.48
C ARG A 135 38.60 73.04 -24.82
N GLY A 136 39.74 72.37 -24.94
CA GLY A 136 41.05 72.92 -24.61
C GLY A 136 42.15 71.89 -24.80
N ASP A 137 43.12 72.20 -25.64
CA ASP A 137 44.23 71.39 -26.13
C ASP A 137 45.23 70.89 -25.06
N SER A 138 45.97 69.85 -25.47
CA SER A 138 47.39 69.56 -25.18
C SER A 138 47.75 68.53 -24.09
N SER A 139 48.67 67.65 -24.52
CA SER A 139 49.70 66.89 -23.78
C SER A 139 49.33 65.65 -22.96
N GLU A 140 49.65 64.50 -23.57
CA GLU A 140 50.42 63.35 -23.05
C GLU A 140 50.28 62.89 -21.58
N GLY A 141 49.82 61.63 -21.45
CA GLY A 141 50.48 60.63 -20.60
C GLY A 141 49.91 60.42 -19.20
N ARG A 142 49.19 59.28 -19.00
CA ARG A 142 49.48 58.23 -18.00
C ARG A 142 48.30 57.26 -17.85
N THR A 143 48.64 55.99 -17.91
CA THR A 143 47.83 54.80 -17.65
C THR A 143 47.36 54.76 -16.18
N ALA A 144 46.05 54.73 -15.94
CA ALA A 144 45.47 54.41 -14.64
C ALA A 144 44.69 53.08 -14.74
N GLU A 145 45.35 52.05 -14.23
CA GLU A 145 44.84 50.70 -14.00
C GLU A 145 43.57 50.73 -13.12
N CYS A 146 42.42 50.38 -13.69
CA CYS A 146 41.19 50.13 -12.92
C CYS A 146 41.18 48.66 -12.47
N GLN A 147 41.47 48.41 -11.19
CA GLN A 147 41.22 47.10 -10.56
C GLN A 147 39.70 46.88 -10.39
N PRO A 148 39.13 45.75 -10.86
CA PRO A 148 37.79 45.36 -10.47
C PRO A 148 37.86 44.50 -9.19
N LEU A 149 37.66 45.14 -8.04
CA LEU A 149 37.39 44.46 -6.77
C LEU A 149 35.86 44.39 -6.58
N VAL A 150 35.23 43.39 -7.17
CA VAL A 150 33.93 42.90 -6.72
C VAL A 150 34.11 41.43 -6.41
N GLU A 151 34.24 41.12 -5.12
CA GLU A 151 34.50 39.77 -4.63
C GLU A 151 33.41 38.77 -5.10
N PRO A 152 33.75 37.78 -5.93
CA PRO A 152 32.80 36.78 -6.46
C PRO A 152 32.38 35.71 -5.41
N ARG A 153 32.63 35.95 -4.12
CA ARG A 153 32.44 34.95 -3.05
C ARG A 153 31.01 34.87 -2.53
N LEU A 154 30.25 35.97 -2.55
CA LEU A 154 28.89 35.97 -2.01
C LEU A 154 27.89 35.27 -2.96
N SER A 155 28.06 35.43 -4.28
CA SER A 155 27.18 34.83 -5.29
C SER A 155 27.36 33.30 -5.38
N THR A 156 28.58 32.81 -5.26
CA THR A 156 28.88 31.36 -5.30
C THR A 156 28.34 30.62 -4.07
N HIS A 157 28.39 31.23 -2.89
CA HIS A 157 27.83 30.64 -1.67
C HIS A 157 26.30 30.50 -1.73
N ILE A 158 25.59 31.57 -2.14
CA ILE A 158 24.12 31.57 -2.27
C ILE A 158 23.67 30.54 -3.30
N LEU A 159 24.35 30.45 -4.45
CA LEU A 159 24.05 29.44 -5.46
C LEU A 159 24.25 28.03 -4.90
N THR A 160 25.36 27.78 -4.20
CA THR A 160 25.64 26.46 -3.60
C THR A 160 24.56 26.05 -2.59
N GLN A 161 24.16 26.96 -1.70
CA GLN A 161 23.08 26.69 -0.74
C GLN A 161 21.75 26.42 -1.43
N THR A 162 21.42 27.20 -2.47
CA THR A 162 20.21 26.99 -3.27
C THR A 162 20.21 25.62 -3.94
N TYR A 163 21.33 25.21 -4.56
CA TYR A 163 21.45 23.90 -5.18
C TYR A 163 21.34 22.75 -4.17
N GLN A 164 21.93 22.91 -2.98
CA GLN A 164 21.81 21.92 -1.90
C GLN A 164 20.38 21.78 -1.40
N ALA A 165 19.65 22.89 -1.25
CA ALA A 165 18.25 22.88 -0.85
C ALA A 165 17.36 22.18 -1.89
N VAL A 166 17.52 22.52 -3.18
CA VAL A 166 16.77 21.88 -4.29
C VAL A 166 17.11 20.39 -4.39
N ALA A 167 18.39 20.01 -4.26
CA ALA A 167 18.78 18.61 -4.27
C ALA A 167 18.16 17.82 -3.10
N LYS A 168 18.08 18.42 -1.91
CA LYS A 168 17.41 17.82 -0.74
C LYS A 168 15.91 17.66 -0.98
N GLN A 169 15.24 18.68 -1.54
CA GLN A 169 13.82 18.61 -1.90
C GLN A 169 13.55 17.52 -2.95
N LEU A 170 14.38 17.42 -4.00
CA LEU A 170 14.23 16.41 -5.03
C LEU A 170 14.42 14.99 -4.47
N LEU A 171 15.42 14.79 -3.60
CA LEU A 171 15.63 13.50 -2.93
C LEU A 171 14.44 13.13 -2.03
N ALA A 172 13.88 14.09 -1.29
CA ALA A 172 12.70 13.87 -0.46
C ALA A 172 11.47 13.50 -1.33
N HIS A 173 11.28 14.19 -2.45
CA HIS A 173 10.20 13.88 -3.40
C HIS A 173 10.38 12.51 -4.06
N GLU A 174 11.58 12.18 -4.56
CA GLU A 174 11.89 10.85 -5.12
C GLU A 174 11.64 9.72 -4.09
N ALA A 175 11.90 9.99 -2.82
CA ALA A 175 11.71 9.02 -1.76
C ALA A 175 10.22 8.88 -1.39
N ALA A 176 9.47 9.98 -1.34
CA ALA A 176 8.02 9.96 -1.15
C ALA A 176 7.27 9.26 -2.30
N VAL A 177 7.68 9.48 -3.56
CA VAL A 177 7.13 8.77 -4.72
C VAL A 177 7.39 7.27 -4.61
N ARG A 178 8.61 6.86 -4.25
CA ARG A 178 8.93 5.44 -4.02
C ARG A 178 8.12 4.84 -2.88
N ALA A 179 7.94 5.57 -1.78
CA ALA A 179 7.11 5.13 -0.66
C ALA A 179 5.65 4.89 -1.09
N SER A 180 5.09 5.80 -1.90
CA SER A 180 3.76 5.65 -2.49
C SER A 180 3.66 4.42 -3.38
N GLU A 181 4.64 4.19 -4.26
CA GLU A 181 4.68 3.01 -5.14
C GLU A 181 4.78 1.70 -4.34
N SER A 182 5.61 1.67 -3.28
CA SER A 182 5.75 0.54 -2.36
C SER A 182 4.42 0.18 -1.70
N ILE A 183 3.68 1.18 -1.25
CA ILE A 183 2.36 0.99 -0.62
C ILE A 183 1.31 0.55 -1.62
N GLU A 184 1.33 1.09 -2.84
CA GLU A 184 0.43 0.64 -3.91
C GLU A 184 0.65 -0.83 -4.31
N ARG A 185 1.84 -1.38 -4.06
CA ARG A 185 2.16 -2.80 -4.26
C ARG A 185 1.70 -3.69 -3.12
N PHE A 186 1.48 -3.15 -1.92
CA PHE A 186 0.96 -3.93 -0.80
C PHE A 186 -0.35 -4.62 -1.18
N GLY A 187 -0.43 -5.92 -0.91
CA GLY A 187 -1.60 -6.73 -1.19
C GLY A 187 -1.79 -7.12 -2.67
N LYS A 188 -1.01 -6.59 -3.62
CA LYS A 188 -1.02 -7.08 -5.00
C LYS A 188 -0.27 -8.40 -5.06
N ASN A 189 -0.79 -9.33 -5.85
CA ASN A 189 -0.01 -10.51 -6.18
C ASN A 189 1.17 -10.11 -7.05
N LEU A 190 2.39 -10.47 -6.66
CA LEU A 190 3.54 -10.39 -7.52
C LEU A 190 3.25 -11.22 -8.77
N ASN A 191 3.36 -10.57 -9.92
CA ASN A 191 3.20 -11.23 -11.20
C ASN A 191 4.46 -12.08 -11.45
N HIS A 192 4.48 -13.27 -10.88
CA HIS A 192 5.53 -14.26 -11.08
C HIS A 192 5.42 -14.96 -12.45
N SER A 193 4.37 -14.67 -13.23
CA SER A 193 4.23 -15.24 -14.56
C SER A 193 5.16 -14.52 -15.54
N HIS A 194 6.26 -15.16 -15.90
CA HIS A 194 7.08 -14.69 -17.00
C HIS A 194 6.38 -15.06 -18.32
N PRO A 195 6.00 -14.10 -19.17
CA PRO A 195 5.08 -14.33 -20.30
C PRO A 195 5.62 -15.22 -21.43
N ASP A 196 6.91 -15.57 -21.43
CA ASP A 196 7.57 -16.20 -22.60
C ASP A 196 8.36 -17.49 -22.29
N LEU A 197 8.06 -18.18 -21.19
CA LEU A 197 8.72 -19.46 -20.92
C LEU A 197 8.01 -20.58 -21.67
N MET A 198 8.49 -20.80 -22.90
CA MET A 198 8.00 -21.80 -23.84
C MET A 198 7.96 -23.17 -23.18
N ALA A 199 6.81 -23.83 -23.29
CA ALA A 199 6.69 -25.24 -22.96
C ALA A 199 7.77 -26.03 -23.71
N GLN A 200 8.44 -26.95 -23.02
CA GLN A 200 9.44 -27.80 -23.63
C GLN A 200 8.98 -29.25 -23.52
N SER A 201 9.16 -30.01 -24.60
CA SER A 201 8.96 -31.46 -24.58
C SER A 201 10.08 -32.09 -23.76
N THR A 202 9.75 -32.52 -22.55
CA THR A 202 10.68 -33.16 -21.60
C THR A 202 9.91 -34.12 -20.70
N THR A 203 10.63 -34.89 -19.89
CA THR A 203 10.05 -35.85 -18.96
C THR A 203 9.43 -35.13 -17.77
N CYS A 204 8.12 -35.31 -17.57
CA CYS A 204 7.43 -34.81 -16.38
C CYS A 204 7.91 -35.54 -15.12
N MET A 205 8.23 -34.81 -14.06
CA MET A 205 8.70 -35.40 -12.80
C MET A 205 7.60 -36.05 -11.94
N ILE A 206 6.33 -35.96 -12.34
CA ILE A 206 5.21 -36.59 -11.65
C ILE A 206 4.79 -37.88 -12.37
N CYS A 207 4.41 -37.80 -13.65
CA CYS A 207 3.98 -38.99 -14.40
C CYS A 207 5.12 -39.72 -15.14
N PHE A 208 6.32 -39.16 -15.21
CA PHE A 208 7.47 -39.70 -15.97
C PHE A 208 7.25 -39.85 -17.49
N GLU A 209 6.20 -39.21 -18.03
CA GLU A 209 5.94 -39.19 -19.47
C GLU A 209 6.70 -38.05 -20.16
N ASN A 210 7.14 -38.27 -21.39
CA ASN A 210 7.73 -37.22 -22.23
C ASN A 210 6.60 -36.42 -22.90
N THR A 211 6.38 -35.20 -22.42
CA THR A 211 5.27 -34.34 -22.83
C THR A 211 5.66 -32.87 -22.70
N GLU A 212 4.78 -31.96 -23.12
CA GLU A 212 4.96 -30.53 -22.91
C GLU A 212 4.90 -30.20 -21.41
N CYS A 213 6.05 -29.83 -20.85
CA CYS A 213 6.19 -29.47 -19.45
C CYS A 213 6.51 -27.99 -19.28
N VAL A 214 6.05 -27.45 -18.16
CA VAL A 214 6.45 -26.13 -17.65
C VAL A 214 7.57 -26.30 -16.62
N ARG A 215 8.53 -25.39 -16.63
CA ARG A 215 9.62 -25.36 -15.64
C ARG A 215 9.14 -24.70 -14.34
N SER A 216 9.45 -25.33 -13.21
CA SER A 216 9.03 -24.85 -11.88
C SER A 216 9.68 -23.54 -11.49
N ALA A 217 10.98 -23.38 -11.72
CA ALA A 217 11.73 -22.12 -11.51
C ALA A 217 11.20 -20.95 -12.36
N ALA A 218 10.43 -21.25 -13.40
CA ALA A 218 9.88 -20.24 -14.29
C ALA A 218 8.48 -19.78 -13.89
N GLN A 219 7.70 -20.66 -13.24
CA GLN A 219 6.26 -20.47 -13.14
C GLN A 219 5.65 -20.76 -11.76
N LEU A 220 6.32 -21.55 -10.90
CA LEU A 220 5.78 -21.93 -9.59
C LEU A 220 6.56 -21.32 -8.43
N CYS A 221 7.89 -21.27 -8.55
CA CYS A 221 8.78 -20.81 -7.50
C CYS A 221 9.99 -20.08 -8.08
N VAL A 222 9.73 -18.90 -8.65
CA VAL A 222 10.69 -18.07 -9.41
C VAL A 222 12.00 -17.87 -8.66
N ASP A 223 11.92 -17.54 -7.37
CA ASP A 223 13.10 -17.15 -6.59
C ASP A 223 13.90 -18.34 -6.05
N ARG A 224 13.36 -19.56 -6.10
CA ARG A 224 13.99 -20.74 -5.49
C ARG A 224 14.84 -21.56 -6.47
N GLY A 225 14.90 -21.17 -7.74
CA GLY A 225 15.70 -21.86 -8.75
C GLY A 225 15.31 -23.34 -8.96
N CYS A 226 14.05 -23.72 -8.73
CA CYS A 226 13.63 -25.12 -8.84
C CYS A 226 13.71 -25.66 -10.27
N GLU A 227 14.50 -26.70 -10.48
CA GLU A 227 14.69 -27.30 -11.81
C GLU A 227 13.59 -28.28 -12.22
N GLY A 228 12.50 -28.36 -11.45
CA GLY A 228 11.43 -29.32 -11.72
C GLY A 228 10.68 -29.06 -13.01
N TRP A 229 10.32 -30.11 -13.74
CA TRP A 229 9.51 -30.05 -14.96
C TRP A 229 8.21 -30.80 -14.76
N PHE A 230 7.09 -30.13 -15.01
CA PHE A 230 5.76 -30.70 -14.75
C PHE A 230 4.82 -30.46 -15.94
N CYS A 231 4.10 -31.48 -16.37
CA CYS A 231 3.03 -31.30 -17.33
C CYS A 231 1.83 -30.61 -16.66
N THR A 232 1.04 -29.88 -17.44
CA THR A 232 -0.13 -29.13 -16.95
C THR A 232 -1.15 -30.05 -16.27
N CYS A 233 -1.38 -31.26 -16.81
CA CYS A 233 -2.28 -32.26 -16.23
C CYS A 233 -1.88 -32.67 -14.81
N CYS A 234 -0.58 -32.96 -14.59
CA CYS A 234 -0.09 -33.35 -13.27
C CYS A 234 -0.13 -32.20 -12.27
N LEU A 235 0.17 -30.96 -12.70
CA LEU A 235 0.04 -29.78 -11.82
C LEU A 235 -1.41 -29.53 -11.43
N ALA A 236 -2.33 -29.60 -12.39
CA ALA A 236 -3.76 -29.47 -12.14
C ALA A 236 -4.21 -30.48 -11.09
N GLN A 237 -3.97 -31.78 -11.33
CA GLN A 237 -4.35 -32.85 -10.41
C GLN A 237 -3.71 -32.69 -9.03
N TYR A 238 -2.43 -32.32 -8.96
CA TYR A 238 -1.72 -32.09 -7.70
C TYR A 238 -2.38 -30.98 -6.86
N PHE A 239 -2.64 -29.82 -7.44
CA PHE A 239 -3.26 -28.70 -6.71
C PHE A 239 -4.75 -28.98 -6.40
N GLU A 240 -5.48 -29.59 -7.35
CA GLU A 240 -6.88 -29.98 -7.14
C GLU A 240 -7.02 -30.96 -5.98
N ASN A 241 -6.19 -31.99 -5.91
CA ASN A 241 -6.24 -32.97 -4.81
C ASN A 241 -5.97 -32.32 -3.46
N ILE A 242 -4.93 -31.49 -3.32
CA ILE A 242 -4.62 -30.82 -2.04
C ILE A 242 -5.80 -29.96 -1.57
N ILE A 243 -6.39 -29.17 -2.46
CA ILE A 243 -7.55 -28.33 -2.13
C ILE A 243 -8.78 -29.18 -1.80
N GLN A 244 -8.96 -30.31 -2.48
CA GLN A 244 -10.10 -31.19 -2.26
C GLN A 244 -10.02 -31.93 -0.92
N GLU A 245 -8.82 -32.35 -0.53
CA GLU A 245 -8.50 -33.10 0.69
C GLU A 245 -8.45 -32.23 1.96
N THR A 246 -8.44 -30.89 1.82
CA THR A 246 -8.38 -29.96 2.95
C THR A 246 -9.63 -29.10 3.06
N PRO A 247 -10.81 -29.69 3.31
CA PRO A 247 -12.03 -28.91 3.51
C PRO A 247 -11.88 -28.02 4.75
N PHE A 248 -12.47 -26.81 4.70
CA PHE A 248 -12.47 -25.84 5.80
C PHE A 248 -11.08 -25.31 6.19
N ALA A 249 -10.05 -25.57 5.38
CA ALA A 249 -8.72 -25.02 5.55
C ALA A 249 -8.24 -24.35 4.26
N VAL A 250 -7.36 -23.36 4.40
CA VAL A 250 -6.67 -22.72 3.28
C VAL A 250 -5.28 -23.38 3.19
N PRO A 251 -5.12 -24.46 2.39
CA PRO A 251 -3.85 -25.16 2.35
C PRO A 251 -2.77 -24.27 1.77
N THR A 252 -1.59 -24.34 2.38
CA THR A 252 -0.37 -23.77 1.82
C THR A 252 0.06 -24.65 0.64
N LEU A 253 -0.15 -24.17 -0.59
CA LEU A 253 0.23 -24.94 -1.77
C LEU A 253 1.74 -24.90 -1.99
N ARG A 254 2.34 -26.09 -2.08
CA ARG A 254 3.79 -26.28 -2.19
C ARG A 254 4.16 -26.81 -3.57
N CYS A 255 5.32 -26.41 -4.08
CA CYS A 255 5.86 -26.91 -5.34
C CYS A 255 6.11 -28.43 -5.24
N PRO A 256 5.67 -29.26 -6.20
CA PRO A 256 5.92 -30.69 -6.16
C PRO A 256 7.41 -31.07 -6.08
N GLY A 257 8.28 -30.24 -6.69
CA GLY A 257 9.73 -30.42 -6.72
C GLY A 257 10.45 -29.94 -5.46
N CYS A 258 10.50 -28.62 -5.24
CA CYS A 258 11.28 -28.05 -4.13
C CYS A 258 10.52 -27.90 -2.80
N LYS A 259 9.23 -28.24 -2.75
CA LYS A 259 8.32 -28.06 -1.60
C LYS A 259 8.18 -26.61 -1.07
N GLY A 260 8.72 -25.64 -1.81
CA GLY A 260 8.54 -24.22 -1.54
C GLY A 260 7.12 -23.76 -1.79
N PHE A 261 6.71 -22.68 -1.13
CA PHE A 261 5.40 -22.06 -1.34
C PHE A 261 5.18 -21.68 -2.81
N VAL A 262 3.97 -21.88 -3.30
CA VAL A 262 3.53 -21.50 -4.64
C VAL A 262 2.41 -20.47 -4.50
N PRO A 263 2.67 -19.20 -4.88
CA PRO A 263 1.66 -18.15 -4.84
C PRO A 263 0.42 -18.53 -5.66
N PRO A 264 -0.79 -18.11 -5.25
CA PRO A 264 -2.00 -18.36 -6.03
C PRO A 264 -2.00 -17.79 -7.44
N SER A 265 -1.30 -16.68 -7.68
CA SER A 265 -1.07 -16.16 -9.04
C SER A 265 -0.39 -17.20 -9.96
N CYS A 266 0.42 -18.10 -9.41
CA CYS A 266 1.13 -19.14 -10.15
C CYS A 266 0.25 -20.37 -10.45
N TRP A 267 -0.51 -20.87 -9.47
CA TRP A 267 -1.21 -22.15 -9.60
C TRP A 267 -2.66 -22.05 -10.09
N ARG A 268 -3.34 -20.91 -9.90
CA ARG A 268 -4.77 -20.73 -10.25
C ARG A 268 -5.09 -21.06 -11.71
N LYS A 269 -4.15 -20.82 -12.62
CA LYS A 269 -4.30 -21.10 -14.06
C LYS A 269 -4.32 -22.60 -14.42
N TYR A 270 -3.90 -23.49 -13.51
CA TYR A 270 -3.89 -24.93 -13.75
C TYR A 270 -5.14 -25.63 -13.22
N VAL A 271 -5.87 -25.03 -12.29
CA VAL A 271 -7.04 -25.66 -11.67
C VAL A 271 -8.33 -25.22 -12.33
N LYS A 272 -9.38 -26.04 -12.21
CA LYS A 272 -10.74 -25.66 -12.61
C LYS A 272 -11.29 -24.52 -11.75
N ALA A 273 -12.23 -23.76 -12.32
CA ALA A 273 -12.94 -22.69 -11.61
C ALA A 273 -13.66 -23.20 -10.35
N GLU A 274 -14.25 -24.40 -10.39
CA GLU A 274 -14.90 -25.02 -9.22
C GLU A 274 -13.93 -25.24 -8.05
N THR A 275 -12.71 -25.69 -8.34
CA THR A 275 -11.66 -25.86 -7.33
C THR A 275 -11.26 -24.52 -6.72
N LEU A 276 -11.18 -23.46 -7.54
CA LEU A 276 -10.88 -22.12 -7.06
C LEU A 276 -12.00 -21.58 -6.15
N LEU A 277 -13.26 -21.77 -6.53
CA LEU A 277 -14.42 -21.40 -5.70
C LEU A 277 -14.41 -22.17 -4.38
N LYS A 278 -14.08 -23.47 -4.39
CA LYS A 278 -13.95 -24.27 -3.17
C LYS A 278 -12.82 -23.73 -2.27
N TRP A 279 -11.67 -23.36 -2.84
CA TRP A 279 -10.58 -22.76 -2.09
C TRP A 279 -10.96 -21.40 -1.47
N GLN A 280 -11.70 -20.56 -2.20
CA GLN A 280 -12.25 -19.31 -1.66
C GLN A 280 -13.26 -19.55 -0.54
N GLY A 281 -14.19 -20.50 -0.74
CA GLY A 281 -15.14 -20.90 0.29
C GLY A 281 -14.47 -21.48 1.54
N ASN A 282 -13.35 -22.19 1.39
CA ASN A 282 -12.55 -22.62 2.54
C ASN A 282 -11.95 -21.43 3.31
N ALA A 283 -11.52 -20.37 2.63
CA ALA A 283 -11.02 -19.16 3.28
C ALA A 283 -12.14 -18.44 4.07
N GLU A 284 -13.36 -18.39 3.53
CA GLU A 284 -14.52 -17.87 4.24
C GLU A 284 -14.88 -18.74 5.45
N ASN A 285 -14.91 -20.06 5.28
CA ASN A 285 -15.22 -21.00 6.34
C ASN A 285 -14.20 -20.95 7.48
N LEU A 286 -12.91 -20.71 7.17
CA LEU A 286 -11.85 -20.57 8.16
C LEU A 286 -12.10 -19.41 9.14
N LEU A 287 -12.80 -18.37 8.67
CA LEU A 287 -13.19 -17.21 9.46
C LEU A 287 -14.70 -17.17 9.76
N SER A 288 -15.37 -18.32 9.62
CA SER A 288 -16.79 -18.43 9.94
C SER A 288 -17.03 -18.48 11.45
N LEU A 289 -18.14 -17.88 11.84
CA LEU A 289 -18.60 -17.77 13.20
C LEU A 289 -20.11 -18.00 13.20
N ARG A 290 -20.58 -18.90 14.07
CA ARG A 290 -22.02 -19.14 14.28
C ARG A 290 -22.48 -18.30 15.46
N CYS A 291 -23.55 -17.53 15.26
CA CYS A 291 -24.13 -16.74 16.34
C CYS A 291 -24.82 -17.65 17.38
N GLY A 292 -24.46 -17.51 18.66
CA GLY A 292 -25.10 -18.30 19.73
C GLY A 292 -26.56 -17.92 20.01
N ALA A 293 -27.05 -16.79 19.48
CA ALA A 293 -28.42 -16.31 19.70
C ALA A 293 -29.40 -16.77 18.60
N CYS A 294 -28.99 -16.72 17.33
CA CYS A 294 -29.86 -17.07 16.19
C CYS A 294 -29.35 -18.25 15.35
N ASP A 295 -28.21 -18.84 15.70
CA ASP A 295 -27.53 -19.91 14.98
C ASP A 295 -27.14 -19.59 13.52
N GLU A 296 -27.24 -18.33 13.08
CA GLU A 296 -26.86 -17.92 11.73
C GLU A 296 -25.32 -17.94 11.58
N PRO A 297 -24.78 -18.63 10.56
CA PRO A 297 -23.36 -18.58 10.25
C PRO A 297 -23.02 -17.29 9.49
N GLY A 298 -21.94 -16.63 9.87
CA GLY A 298 -21.37 -15.48 9.16
C GLY A 298 -19.86 -15.60 9.03
N SER A 299 -19.28 -15.12 7.93
CA SER A 299 -17.83 -15.08 7.72
C SER A 299 -17.27 -13.70 8.05
N LEU A 300 -16.26 -13.64 8.91
CA LEU A 300 -15.51 -12.40 9.20
C LEU A 300 -14.48 -12.07 8.12
N LEU A 301 -14.35 -12.88 7.06
CA LEU A 301 -13.41 -12.62 5.97
C LEU A 301 -13.78 -11.32 5.25
N PHE A 302 -12.89 -10.34 5.27
CA PHE A 302 -13.11 -9.14 4.45
C PHE A 302 -13.14 -9.51 2.95
N PRO A 303 -14.02 -8.88 2.16
CA PRO A 303 -14.28 -9.27 0.77
C PRO A 303 -13.08 -9.05 -0.16
N GLY A 304 -12.14 -8.19 0.24
CA GLY A 304 -11.16 -7.64 -0.69
C GLY A 304 -11.79 -6.52 -1.52
N THR A 305 -10.96 -5.66 -2.11
CA THR A 305 -11.44 -4.49 -2.85
C THR A 305 -11.13 -4.58 -4.34
N PRO A 306 -12.07 -4.19 -5.22
CA PRO A 306 -11.80 -4.02 -6.65
C PRO A 306 -10.73 -2.94 -6.90
N SER A 307 -10.09 -2.99 -8.06
CA SER A 307 -8.92 -2.15 -8.38
C SER A 307 -9.14 -0.64 -8.20
N ASP A 308 -10.36 -0.14 -8.42
CA ASP A 308 -10.65 1.29 -8.51
C ASP A 308 -10.67 2.02 -7.16
N SER A 309 -10.75 1.30 -6.03
CA SER A 309 -10.78 1.90 -4.68
C SER A 309 -9.49 1.68 -3.87
N ARG A 310 -8.47 1.07 -4.49
CA ARG A 310 -7.21 0.72 -3.81
C ARG A 310 -6.47 1.94 -3.26
N GLU A 311 -6.42 3.05 -4.00
CA GLU A 311 -5.69 4.25 -3.57
C GLU A 311 -6.29 4.85 -2.28
N CYS A 312 -7.62 4.87 -2.16
CA CYS A 312 -8.29 5.37 -0.96
C CYS A 312 -8.01 4.47 0.25
N LEU A 313 -8.08 3.15 0.07
CA LEU A 313 -7.79 2.19 1.14
C LEU A 313 -6.32 2.17 1.55
N ALA A 314 -5.39 2.33 0.61
CA ALA A 314 -3.98 2.49 0.91
C ALA A 314 -3.74 3.71 1.81
N ARG A 315 -4.40 4.83 1.51
CA ARG A 315 -4.35 6.03 2.32
C ARG A 315 -4.98 5.85 3.70
N GLU A 316 -6.06 5.09 3.79
CA GLU A 316 -6.72 4.79 5.07
C GLU A 316 -5.87 3.86 5.94
N ALA A 317 -5.31 2.81 5.34
CA ALA A 317 -4.47 1.82 6.00
C ALA A 317 -3.15 2.44 6.52
N PHE A 318 -2.46 3.23 5.69
CA PHE A 318 -1.09 3.67 5.98
C PHE A 318 -0.97 5.18 6.26
N GLY A 319 -2.03 5.96 6.02
CA GLY A 319 -2.12 7.37 6.43
C GLY A 319 -0.92 8.22 6.01
N SER A 320 -0.45 9.06 6.93
CA SER A 320 0.79 9.83 6.79
C SER A 320 2.04 9.04 7.12
N GLN A 321 1.94 7.85 7.74
CA GLN A 321 3.09 6.97 8.02
C GLN A 321 3.69 6.45 6.72
N ALA A 322 2.87 6.38 5.66
CA ALA A 322 3.27 6.21 4.28
C ALA A 322 4.35 7.19 3.76
N GLN A 323 4.67 8.27 4.49
CA GLN A 323 5.61 9.29 4.05
C GLN A 323 7.07 8.96 4.37
N ASP A 324 7.37 8.08 5.34
CA ASP A 324 8.75 7.63 5.56
C ASP A 324 9.13 6.58 4.51
N PRO A 325 10.06 6.88 3.59
CA PRO A 325 10.49 5.96 2.55
C PRO A 325 11.13 4.68 3.09
N THR A 326 11.70 4.74 4.30
CA THR A 326 12.35 3.60 4.95
C THR A 326 11.31 2.62 5.45
N GLU A 327 10.30 3.11 6.18
CA GLU A 327 9.19 2.29 6.68
C GLU A 327 8.37 1.69 5.53
N ALA A 328 8.12 2.47 4.48
CA ALA A 328 7.42 1.97 3.29
C ALA A 328 8.19 0.86 2.56
N ALA A 329 9.53 0.98 2.48
CA ALA A 329 10.37 -0.07 1.90
C ALA A 329 10.43 -1.34 2.77
N GLU A 330 10.49 -1.19 4.09
CA GLU A 330 10.44 -2.31 5.04
C GLU A 330 9.09 -3.05 4.98
N LEU A 331 7.99 -2.30 4.87
CA LEU A 331 6.66 -2.85 4.69
C LEU A 331 6.53 -3.59 3.35
N GLU A 332 7.01 -3.02 2.25
CA GLU A 332 7.00 -3.70 0.94
C GLU A 332 7.83 -4.99 0.99
N GLN A 333 9.02 -4.94 1.61
CA GLN A 333 9.86 -6.12 1.77
C GLN A 333 9.17 -7.20 2.62
N SER A 334 8.55 -6.81 3.73
CA SER A 334 7.81 -7.71 4.61
C SER A 334 6.61 -8.34 3.89
N TRP A 335 5.87 -7.54 3.12
CA TRP A 335 4.80 -8.04 2.25
C TRP A 335 5.32 -9.06 1.25
N CYS A 336 6.42 -8.76 0.54
CA CYS A 336 7.02 -9.68 -0.42
C CYS A 336 7.49 -10.98 0.23
N GLN A 337 8.03 -10.93 1.45
CA GLN A 337 8.41 -12.14 2.20
C GLN A 337 7.18 -12.95 2.63
N TYR A 338 6.11 -12.28 3.09
CA TYR A 338 4.87 -12.94 3.48
C TYR A 338 4.19 -13.61 2.29
N GLU A 339 4.05 -12.91 1.17
CA GLU A 339 3.48 -13.44 -0.06
C GLU A 339 4.26 -14.65 -0.57
N ARG A 340 5.58 -14.68 -0.40
CA ARG A 340 6.43 -15.82 -0.82
C ARG A 340 6.47 -16.96 0.21
N GLY A 341 5.73 -16.84 1.32
CA GLY A 341 5.73 -17.81 2.42
C GLY A 341 7.07 -17.90 3.15
N GLU A 342 7.89 -16.84 3.10
CA GLU A 342 9.16 -16.70 3.83
C GLU A 342 8.95 -16.04 5.20
N MET A 343 7.82 -15.34 5.37
CA MET A 343 7.39 -14.70 6.61
C MET A 343 6.04 -15.26 7.03
N SER A 344 5.82 -15.42 8.34
CA SER A 344 4.53 -15.85 8.88
C SER A 344 3.53 -14.68 8.92
N ALA A 345 2.23 -14.99 8.97
CA ALA A 345 1.20 -13.96 9.14
C ALA A 345 1.32 -13.20 10.47
N GLY A 346 1.77 -13.87 11.53
CA GLY A 346 2.05 -13.23 12.82
C GLY A 346 3.19 -12.22 12.73
N SER A 347 4.27 -12.57 12.04
CA SER A 347 5.40 -11.67 11.83
C SER A 347 5.03 -10.44 10.97
N LEU A 348 4.24 -10.63 9.91
CA LEU A 348 3.71 -9.49 9.13
C LEU A 348 2.79 -8.62 9.99
N LEU A 349 1.96 -9.23 10.83
CA LEU A 349 1.10 -8.49 11.77
C LEU A 349 1.92 -7.66 12.77
N ASP A 350 3.04 -8.19 13.29
CA ASP A 350 3.92 -7.44 14.18
C ASP A 350 4.55 -6.22 13.48
N VAL A 351 4.91 -6.34 12.20
CA VAL A 351 5.37 -5.21 11.36
C VAL A 351 4.24 -4.18 11.24
N LEU A 352 3.02 -4.59 10.86
CA LEU A 352 1.87 -3.69 10.73
C LEU A 352 1.53 -2.98 12.05
N LEU A 353 1.58 -3.69 13.17
CA LEU A 353 1.36 -3.12 14.50
C LEU A 353 2.43 -2.11 14.87
N THR A 354 3.70 -2.40 14.59
CA THR A 354 4.82 -1.48 14.82
C THR A 354 4.69 -0.23 13.97
N THR A 355 4.32 -0.38 12.68
CA THR A 355 4.07 0.74 11.77
C THR A 355 2.92 1.60 12.27
N TRP A 356 1.77 1.00 12.63
CA TRP A 356 0.59 1.76 13.01
C TRP A 356 0.64 2.33 14.43
N HIS A 357 1.31 1.63 15.34
CA HIS A 357 1.38 1.92 16.77
C HIS A 357 2.83 1.73 17.30
N PRO A 358 3.73 2.69 17.05
CA PRO A 358 5.08 2.64 17.60
C PRO A 358 5.06 2.48 19.13
N GLY A 359 5.79 1.48 19.64
CA GLY A 359 5.79 1.12 21.07
C GLY A 359 4.72 0.10 21.50
N TYR A 360 3.96 -0.48 20.56
CA TYR A 360 2.98 -1.53 20.87
C TYR A 360 3.59 -2.72 21.65
N HIS A 361 4.82 -3.12 21.32
CA HIS A 361 5.49 -4.24 21.98
C HIS A 361 5.67 -4.05 23.49
N ASP A 362 5.75 -2.81 23.98
CA ASP A 362 5.88 -2.52 25.41
C ASP A 362 4.55 -2.69 26.17
N GLN A 363 3.43 -2.89 25.47
CA GLN A 363 2.07 -2.90 26.02
C GLN A 363 1.32 -4.24 25.81
N ILE A 364 1.96 -5.26 25.23
CA ILE A 364 1.29 -6.52 24.83
C ILE A 364 0.61 -7.19 26.03
N ASP A 365 1.31 -7.30 27.16
CA ASP A 365 0.82 -8.03 28.33
C ASP A 365 -0.36 -7.34 29.04
N GLN A 366 -0.64 -6.07 28.73
CA GLN A 366 -1.65 -5.27 29.44
C GLN A 366 -2.98 -5.17 28.69
N ASN A 367 -3.01 -5.52 27.40
CA ASN A 367 -4.14 -5.20 26.54
C ASN A 367 -5.32 -6.19 26.61
N ASP A 368 -5.25 -7.27 27.40
CA ASP A 368 -6.36 -8.23 27.62
C ASP A 368 -7.08 -8.63 26.30
N GLY A 369 -6.30 -8.89 25.25
CA GLY A 369 -6.80 -9.24 23.92
C GLY A 369 -7.57 -8.14 23.19
N LYS A 370 -7.50 -6.88 23.64
CA LYS A 370 -8.06 -5.71 22.94
C LYS A 370 -7.04 -5.17 21.94
N ALA A 371 -7.51 -4.84 20.74
CA ALA A 371 -6.69 -4.15 19.76
C ALA A 371 -6.48 -2.68 20.17
N PRO A 372 -5.34 -2.06 19.79
CA PRO A 372 -5.15 -0.63 19.94
C PRO A 372 -6.23 0.20 19.24
N ASP A 373 -6.45 1.44 19.70
CA ASP A 373 -7.42 2.36 19.09
C ASP A 373 -7.15 2.55 17.58
N LYS A 374 -8.21 2.51 16.76
CA LYS A 374 -8.15 2.64 15.28
C LYS A 374 -7.39 1.52 14.55
N PHE A 375 -6.88 0.52 15.26
CA PHE A 375 -6.22 -0.63 14.63
C PHE A 375 -7.15 -1.31 13.63
N TRP A 376 -8.42 -1.57 14.03
CA TRP A 376 -9.37 -2.29 13.20
C TRP A 376 -9.69 -1.57 11.89
N ASP A 377 -9.86 -0.24 11.91
CA ASP A 377 -10.12 0.55 10.70
C ASP A 377 -8.95 0.42 9.71
N ARG A 378 -7.72 0.61 10.20
CA ARG A 378 -6.50 0.48 9.38
C ARG A 378 -6.28 -0.94 8.87
N PHE A 379 -6.48 -1.92 9.75
CA PHE A 379 -6.32 -3.32 9.40
C PHE A 379 -7.35 -3.76 8.37
N GLN A 380 -8.60 -3.35 8.52
CA GLN A 380 -9.65 -3.63 7.54
C GLN A 380 -9.30 -3.03 6.17
N ALA A 381 -8.82 -1.78 6.13
CA ALA A 381 -8.36 -1.17 4.89
C ALA A 381 -7.17 -1.95 4.28
N ALA A 382 -6.16 -2.29 5.08
CA ALA A 382 -4.97 -3.03 4.62
C ALA A 382 -5.32 -4.43 4.11
N ALA A 383 -6.10 -5.20 4.87
CA ALA A 383 -6.50 -6.54 4.48
C ALA A 383 -7.37 -6.52 3.21
N ASN A 384 -8.20 -5.49 3.01
CA ASN A 384 -8.96 -5.33 1.78
C ASN A 384 -8.09 -5.01 0.54
N LEU A 385 -6.86 -4.54 0.71
CA LEU A 385 -5.88 -4.39 -0.38
C LEU A 385 -5.29 -5.73 -0.82
N ILE A 386 -5.36 -6.77 0.01
CA ILE A 386 -4.83 -8.10 -0.32
C ILE A 386 -5.76 -8.79 -1.32
N GLU A 387 -5.30 -8.98 -2.55
CA GLU A 387 -6.05 -9.62 -3.63
C GLU A 387 -6.25 -11.12 -3.38
N ASP A 388 -5.29 -11.76 -2.71
CA ASP A 388 -5.34 -13.17 -2.43
C ASP A 388 -6.20 -13.48 -1.19
N ALA A 389 -7.34 -14.15 -1.41
CA ALA A 389 -8.28 -14.48 -0.33
C ALA A 389 -7.65 -15.38 0.75
N GLY A 390 -6.72 -16.26 0.39
CA GLY A 390 -6.07 -17.18 1.32
C GLY A 390 -5.07 -16.47 2.22
N LEU A 391 -4.15 -15.68 1.65
CA LEU A 391 -3.24 -14.83 2.42
C LEU A 391 -4.03 -13.85 3.30
N ARG A 392 -5.10 -13.24 2.75
CA ARG A 392 -5.98 -12.36 3.52
C ARG A 392 -6.61 -13.07 4.70
N ALA A 393 -7.18 -14.27 4.50
CA ALA A 393 -7.80 -15.04 5.56
C ALA A 393 -6.80 -15.48 6.63
N VAL A 394 -5.60 -15.91 6.24
CA VAL A 394 -4.55 -16.31 7.18
C VAL A 394 -4.05 -15.10 8.00
N LEU A 395 -3.87 -13.93 7.38
CA LEU A 395 -3.50 -12.71 8.10
C LEU A 395 -4.60 -12.26 9.08
N GLN A 396 -5.85 -12.28 8.65
CA GLN A 396 -7.00 -11.97 9.51
C GLN A 396 -7.17 -12.97 10.66
N LEU A 397 -6.91 -14.25 10.40
CA LEU A 397 -6.89 -15.27 11.44
C LEU A 397 -5.83 -14.98 12.50
N SER A 398 -4.63 -14.55 12.10
CA SER A 398 -3.60 -14.10 13.04
C SER A 398 -4.06 -12.90 13.88
N VAL A 399 -4.77 -11.95 13.28
CA VAL A 399 -5.37 -10.82 13.99
C VAL A 399 -6.44 -11.27 14.98
N LEU A 400 -7.38 -12.10 14.55
CA LEU A 400 -8.46 -12.61 15.42
C LEU A 400 -7.97 -13.56 16.52
N ARG A 401 -6.76 -14.11 16.40
CA ARG A 401 -6.11 -14.83 17.51
C ARG A 401 -5.46 -13.89 18.51
N ARG A 402 -4.85 -12.80 18.04
CA ARG A 402 -4.20 -11.79 18.89
C ARG A 402 -5.23 -10.90 19.60
N PHE A 403 -6.30 -10.55 18.89
CA PHE A 403 -7.39 -9.70 19.36
C PHE A 403 -8.73 -10.43 19.22
N PRO A 404 -9.01 -11.42 20.07
CA PRO A 404 -10.09 -12.37 19.86
C PRO A 404 -11.49 -11.84 20.18
N LYS A 405 -11.59 -10.71 20.87
CA LYS A 405 -12.88 -10.08 21.21
C LYS A 405 -13.49 -9.48 19.95
N THR A 406 -14.51 -10.15 19.41
CA THR A 406 -15.25 -9.75 18.21
C THR A 406 -16.76 -9.80 18.47
N ALA A 407 -17.58 -9.56 17.44
CA ALA A 407 -19.02 -9.68 17.50
C ALA A 407 -19.56 -10.46 16.30
N THR A 408 -20.72 -11.08 16.48
CA THR A 408 -21.46 -11.76 15.41
C THR A 408 -21.96 -10.74 14.38
N LEU A 409 -21.94 -11.09 13.10
CA LEU A 409 -22.36 -10.15 12.03
C LEU A 409 -23.87 -9.90 11.98
N CYS A 410 -24.68 -10.89 12.38
CA CYS A 410 -26.14 -10.82 12.33
C CYS A 410 -26.75 -9.99 13.47
N CYS A 411 -26.35 -10.29 14.72
CA CYS A 411 -26.97 -9.73 15.92
C CYS A 411 -26.03 -8.76 16.67
N ASN A 412 -24.77 -8.63 16.25
CA ASN A 412 -23.73 -7.90 16.97
C ASN A 412 -23.51 -8.39 18.41
N GLU A 413 -23.81 -9.67 18.67
CA GLU A 413 -23.58 -10.32 19.96
C GLU A 413 -22.07 -10.52 20.20
N PRO A 414 -21.57 -10.28 21.43
CA PRO A 414 -20.18 -10.51 21.79
C PRO A 414 -19.76 -11.97 21.54
N HIS A 415 -18.56 -12.16 21.00
CA HIS A 415 -17.98 -13.47 20.79
C HIS A 415 -16.47 -13.43 20.95
N CYS A 416 -15.90 -14.48 21.54
CA CYS A 416 -14.45 -14.64 21.57
C CYS A 416 -14.02 -15.60 20.45
N PHE A 417 -13.36 -15.07 19.41
CA PHE A 417 -12.99 -15.87 18.23
C PHE A 417 -12.03 -17.01 18.55
N LYS A 418 -11.17 -16.86 19.58
CA LYS A 418 -10.15 -17.85 19.94
C LYS A 418 -10.72 -19.05 20.69
N CYS A 419 -11.46 -18.82 21.79
CA CYS A 419 -12.07 -19.90 22.59
C CYS A 419 -13.52 -20.22 22.22
N LYS A 420 -14.10 -19.54 21.22
CA LYS A 420 -15.44 -19.78 20.65
C LYS A 420 -16.61 -19.62 21.64
N VAL A 421 -16.41 -18.97 22.79
CA VAL A 421 -17.50 -18.66 23.73
C VAL A 421 -18.35 -17.48 23.24
N THR A 422 -19.64 -17.51 23.59
CA THR A 422 -20.67 -16.53 23.17
C THR A 422 -20.65 -15.24 24.00
N THR A 423 -19.56 -14.95 24.70
CA THR A 423 -19.37 -13.77 25.53
C THR A 423 -17.92 -13.28 25.42
N HIS A 424 -17.63 -12.06 25.90
CA HIS A 424 -16.26 -11.67 26.20
C HIS A 424 -15.98 -12.04 27.66
N HIS A 425 -15.06 -12.96 27.88
CA HIS A 425 -14.61 -13.28 29.23
C HIS A 425 -13.73 -12.13 29.77
N GLU A 426 -13.89 -11.81 31.05
CA GLU A 426 -13.13 -10.76 31.76
C GLU A 426 -12.28 -11.40 32.85
N GLY A 427 -11.02 -10.99 32.96
CA GLY A 427 -10.12 -11.46 34.03
C GLY A 427 -9.61 -12.89 33.87
N THR A 428 -9.86 -13.53 32.73
CA THR A 428 -9.34 -14.86 32.37
C THR A 428 -8.86 -14.80 30.93
N SER A 429 -7.72 -15.43 30.64
CA SER A 429 -7.16 -15.54 29.30
C SER A 429 -7.95 -16.54 28.44
N CYS A 430 -7.76 -16.49 27.11
CA CYS A 430 -8.36 -17.50 26.24
C CYS A 430 -7.80 -18.90 26.53
N GLU A 431 -6.52 -18.98 26.90
CA GLU A 431 -5.80 -20.19 27.28
C GLU A 431 -6.43 -20.83 28.51
N GLU A 432 -6.62 -20.08 29.60
CA GLU A 432 -7.29 -20.56 30.81
C GLU A 432 -8.73 -20.99 30.53
N MET A 433 -9.47 -20.27 29.67
CA MET A 433 -10.82 -20.68 29.25
C MET A 433 -10.80 -21.99 28.45
N GLN A 434 -9.81 -22.19 27.58
CA GLN A 434 -9.65 -23.41 26.78
C GLN A 434 -9.23 -24.59 27.67
N GLU A 435 -8.36 -24.38 28.65
CA GLU A 435 -7.99 -25.37 29.66
C GLU A 435 -9.23 -25.80 30.46
N GLN A 436 -10.01 -24.85 30.99
CA GLN A 436 -11.26 -25.15 31.71
C GLN A 436 -12.26 -25.93 30.85
N GLN A 437 -12.36 -25.65 29.55
CA GLN A 437 -13.21 -26.42 28.63
C GLN A 437 -12.66 -27.82 28.39
N SER A 438 -11.35 -27.96 28.21
CA SER A 438 -10.71 -29.27 27.99
C SER A 438 -10.80 -30.19 29.20
N GLU A 439 -10.78 -29.65 30.42
CA GLU A 439 -11.01 -30.42 31.65
C GLU A 439 -12.46 -30.93 31.76
N MET A 440 -13.41 -30.25 31.13
CA MET A 440 -14.82 -30.67 31.10
C MET A 440 -15.12 -31.63 29.95
N GLU A 441 -14.39 -31.50 28.83
CA GLU A 441 -14.55 -32.30 27.62
C GLU A 441 -13.38 -33.28 27.45
N ASP A 442 -13.50 -34.45 28.10
CA ASP A 442 -12.51 -35.53 27.98
C ASP A 442 -12.19 -35.82 26.49
N GLY A 443 -10.91 -35.72 26.13
CA GLY A 443 -10.41 -36.11 24.81
C GLY A 443 -10.30 -34.98 23.77
N VAL A 444 -10.34 -33.71 24.17
CA VAL A 444 -10.07 -32.56 23.28
C VAL A 444 -8.73 -31.90 23.64
N GLN A 445 -7.88 -31.66 22.63
CA GLN A 445 -6.67 -30.83 22.75
C GLN A 445 -6.63 -29.80 21.64
N PHE A 446 -5.98 -28.68 21.89
CA PHE A 446 -5.85 -27.62 20.90
C PHE A 446 -4.50 -27.70 20.18
N CYS A 447 -4.51 -27.51 18.85
CA CYS A 447 -3.27 -27.41 18.09
C CYS A 447 -2.40 -26.26 18.63
N PRO A 448 -1.11 -26.47 18.93
CA PRO A 448 -0.28 -25.44 19.58
C PRO A 448 0.01 -24.22 18.68
N SER A 449 -0.05 -24.42 17.36
CA SER A 449 0.19 -23.35 16.39
C SER A 449 -1.07 -22.56 16.05
N CYS A 450 -2.19 -23.27 15.88
CA CYS A 450 -3.40 -22.66 15.33
C CYS A 450 -4.61 -22.66 16.28
N GLY A 451 -4.51 -23.27 17.45
CA GLY A 451 -5.57 -23.30 18.46
C GLY A 451 -6.85 -24.01 18.01
N VAL A 452 -6.82 -24.80 16.94
CA VAL A 452 -7.97 -25.60 16.52
C VAL A 452 -8.16 -26.74 17.51
N ALA A 453 -9.37 -26.85 18.06
CA ALA A 453 -9.78 -27.99 18.86
C ALA A 453 -9.67 -29.27 18.01
N THR A 454 -8.92 -30.22 18.52
CA THR A 454 -8.61 -31.49 17.88
C THR A 454 -9.09 -32.58 18.83
N MET A 455 -9.85 -33.53 18.32
CA MET A 455 -10.24 -34.72 19.06
C MET A 455 -9.49 -35.90 18.45
N LYS A 456 -8.87 -36.72 19.29
CA LYS A 456 -8.18 -37.93 18.83
C LYS A 456 -9.21 -39.05 18.65
N SER A 457 -9.44 -39.46 17.40
CA SER A 457 -10.12 -40.73 17.11
C SER A 457 -9.04 -41.79 16.89
N GLU A 458 -8.94 -42.79 17.78
CA GLU A 458 -8.08 -44.01 17.76
C GLU A 458 -6.76 -43.96 16.95
N GLY A 459 -5.63 -44.35 17.57
CA GLY A 459 -4.37 -44.56 16.86
C GLY A 459 -3.17 -43.82 17.45
N CYS A 460 -2.22 -43.46 16.57
CA CYS A 460 -0.94 -42.85 16.97
C CYS A 460 -1.15 -41.49 17.67
N ASN A 461 -0.32 -41.19 18.67
CA ASN A 461 -0.31 -39.86 19.32
C ASN A 461 0.26 -38.76 18.41
N HIS A 462 0.85 -39.11 17.26
CA HIS A 462 1.37 -38.12 16.33
C HIS A 462 0.22 -37.48 15.52
N MET A 463 -0.05 -36.21 15.78
CA MET A 463 -1.10 -35.42 15.16
C MET A 463 -0.51 -34.43 14.16
N ILE A 464 -1.19 -34.22 13.04
CA ILE A 464 -0.88 -33.15 12.08
C ILE A 464 -2.14 -32.31 11.92
N CYS A 465 -2.04 -31.01 12.20
CA CYS A 465 -3.17 -30.11 12.10
C CYS A 465 -3.41 -29.73 10.64
N LEU A 466 -4.61 -29.26 10.33
CA LEU A 466 -4.92 -28.64 9.05
C LEU A 466 -4.04 -27.40 8.75
N CYS A 467 -3.47 -26.76 9.77
CA CYS A 467 -2.50 -25.68 9.58
C CYS A 467 -1.09 -26.16 9.22
N GLY A 468 -0.84 -27.48 9.24
CA GLY A 468 0.45 -28.11 8.97
C GLY A 468 1.35 -28.29 10.18
N GLU A 469 0.93 -27.89 11.37
CA GLU A 469 1.67 -28.14 12.62
C GLU A 469 1.61 -29.61 12.99
N ASP A 470 2.76 -30.20 13.31
CA ASP A 470 2.88 -31.53 13.89
C ASP A 470 3.09 -31.47 15.40
N TRP A 471 2.37 -32.28 16.17
CA TRP A 471 2.59 -32.40 17.61
C TRP A 471 2.24 -33.80 18.10
N THR A 472 2.65 -34.10 19.33
CA THR A 472 2.28 -35.36 20.00
C THR A 472 1.15 -35.08 20.98
N TRP A 473 0.06 -35.83 20.85
CA TRP A 473 -1.10 -35.82 21.75
C TRP A 473 -0.68 -36.20 23.17
N ASP A 474 -1.01 -35.37 24.15
CA ASP A 474 -0.69 -35.61 25.56
C ASP A 474 -1.82 -36.38 26.27
N GLY A 475 -1.75 -37.71 26.30
CA GLY A 475 -2.78 -38.53 26.91
C GLY A 475 -2.40 -40.01 26.92
N PRO A 476 -3.14 -40.85 27.67
CA PRO A 476 -2.90 -42.29 27.68
C PRO A 476 -2.93 -42.85 26.25
N GLU A 477 -2.03 -43.80 25.98
CA GLU A 477 -2.14 -44.66 24.81
C GLU A 477 -3.32 -45.61 25.04
N ASP A 478 -4.50 -45.23 24.52
CA ASP A 478 -5.67 -46.12 24.47
C ASP A 478 -5.45 -47.33 23.56
#